data_AF-A0A8E5MY72-F1
#
_entry.id   AF-A0A8E5MY72-F1
#
_cell.length_a   1.000
_cell.length_b   1.000
_cell.length_c   1.000
_cell.angle_alpha   90.00
_cell.angle_beta   90.00
_cell.angle_gamma   90.00
#
_symmetry.space_group_name_H-M   'P 1'
#
loop_
_entity.id
_entity.type
_entity.pdbx_description
1 polymer ?
#
loop_
_entity_poly.entity_id
_entity_poly.type
_entity_poly.pdbx_seq_one_letter_code
_entity_poly.pdbx_strand_id
1 'polypeptide(L)'
;MTLGGNDYDQPAPGDPPPPFASFQAKYDEMVVLIRNKHPTAHVFCAVAPSLQDNYPVGYNAYTSVKTAASNVVTKYTGLGDTKLYFFEFTRSTNADVTACDGHPNATKHHAMADEAIAQIRAYIVDQRVHGWRFQADHVVRAGLVSRR
;
A
#
# COMPACT_ATOMS: atom_id res chain seq x y z
N MET A 1 -2.97 -1.63 4.55
CA MET A 1 -3.62 -2.90 4.19
C MET A 1 -2.56 -3.85 3.71
N THR A 2 -2.55 -5.07 4.25
CA THR A 2 -1.76 -6.21 3.77
C THR A 2 -2.72 -7.38 3.66
N LEU A 3 -3.21 -7.66 2.45
CA LEU A 3 -4.23 -8.65 2.13
C LEU A 3 -3.76 -9.50 0.93
N GLY A 4 -4.40 -10.63 0.68
CA GLY A 4 -4.02 -11.56 -0.39
C GLY A 4 -3.27 -12.81 0.07
N GLY A 5 -2.73 -12.80 1.30
CA GLY A 5 -2.05 -13.96 1.89
C GLY A 5 -2.94 -15.20 1.90
N ASN A 6 -4.10 -15.08 2.56
CA ASN A 6 -5.06 -16.17 2.68
C ASN A 6 -5.80 -16.47 1.37
N ASP A 7 -6.01 -15.45 0.52
CA ASP A 7 -6.68 -15.64 -0.77
C ASP A 7 -5.89 -16.54 -1.70
N TYR A 8 -4.56 -16.46 -1.63
CA TYR A 8 -3.62 -17.29 -2.41
C TYR A 8 -2.93 -18.35 -1.55
N ASP A 9 -3.50 -18.66 -0.38
CA ASP A 9 -3.16 -19.86 0.35
C ASP A 9 -3.87 -21.06 -0.29
N GLN A 10 -3.30 -22.26 -0.19
CA GLN A 10 -3.92 -23.50 -0.65
C GLN A 10 -4.44 -24.27 0.57
N PRO A 11 -5.68 -23.98 1.06
CA PRO A 11 -6.17 -24.54 2.32
C PRO A 11 -6.40 -26.05 2.23
N ALA A 12 -6.75 -26.57 1.05
CA ALA A 12 -6.76 -28.00 0.77
C ALA A 12 -5.91 -28.34 -0.46
N PRO A 13 -5.13 -29.45 -0.43
CA PRO A 13 -4.36 -29.89 -1.59
C PRO A 13 -5.25 -30.07 -2.82
N GLY A 14 -4.86 -29.43 -3.92
CA GLY A 14 -5.59 -29.51 -5.20
C GLY A 14 -6.64 -28.43 -5.41
N ASP A 15 -6.90 -27.56 -4.43
CA ASP A 15 -7.69 -26.36 -4.67
C ASP A 15 -7.03 -25.53 -5.78
N PRO A 16 -7.82 -24.90 -6.68
CA PRO A 16 -7.29 -23.99 -7.69
C PRO A 16 -6.97 -22.62 -7.07
N PRO A 17 -6.05 -21.85 -7.67
CA PRO A 17 -5.88 -20.45 -7.29
C PRO A 17 -7.17 -19.66 -7.54
N PRO A 18 -7.42 -18.57 -6.76
CA PRO A 18 -8.55 -17.71 -7.04
C PRO A 18 -8.39 -17.10 -8.45
N PRO A 19 -9.48 -16.92 -9.22
CA PRO A 19 -9.41 -16.19 -10.47
C PRO A 19 -8.89 -14.78 -10.23
N PHE A 20 -7.79 -14.41 -10.90
CA PHE A 20 -7.13 -13.11 -10.71
C PHE A 20 -8.10 -11.92 -10.83
N ALA A 21 -8.99 -11.94 -11.83
CA ALA A 21 -9.99 -10.89 -12.04
C ALA A 21 -10.96 -10.75 -10.86
N SER A 22 -11.35 -11.86 -10.23
CA SER A 22 -12.22 -11.86 -9.06
C SER A 22 -11.51 -11.29 -7.84
N PHE A 23 -10.24 -11.67 -7.61
CA PHE A 23 -9.44 -11.10 -6.52
C PHE A 23 -9.24 -9.58 -6.70
N GLN A 24 -8.87 -9.13 -7.91
CA GLN A 24 -8.70 -7.71 -8.19
C GLN A 24 -9.99 -6.91 -8.00
N ALA A 25 -11.14 -7.45 -8.42
CA ALA A 25 -12.44 -6.83 -8.21
C ALA A 25 -12.76 -6.65 -6.70
N LYS A 26 -12.46 -7.65 -5.86
CA LYS A 26 -12.65 -7.53 -4.41
C LYS A 26 -11.66 -6.56 -3.75
N TYR A 27 -10.44 -6.47 -4.25
CA TYR A 27 -9.49 -5.46 -3.79
C TYR A 27 -9.98 -4.04 -4.13
N ASP A 28 -10.53 -3.84 -5.33
CA ASP A 28 -11.16 -2.59 -5.76
C ASP A 28 -12.36 -2.21 -4.86
N GLU A 29 -13.26 -3.17 -4.59
CA GLU A 29 -14.39 -2.98 -3.67
C GLU A 29 -13.94 -2.57 -2.25
N MET A 30 -12.83 -3.12 -1.75
CA MET A 30 -12.26 -2.72 -0.46
C MET A 30 -11.80 -1.25 -0.48
N VAL A 31 -11.15 -0.80 -1.57
CA VAL A 31 -10.75 0.60 -1.71
C VAL A 31 -11.98 1.52 -1.79
N VAL A 32 -13.02 1.15 -2.53
CA VAL A 32 -14.31 1.86 -2.54
C VAL A 32 -14.88 1.98 -1.13
N LEU A 33 -14.91 0.87 -0.38
CA LEU A 33 -15.44 0.85 0.99
C LEU A 33 -14.66 1.80 1.90
N ILE A 34 -13.33 1.77 1.84
CA ILE A 34 -12.47 2.66 2.63
C ILE A 34 -12.72 4.12 2.24
N ARG A 35 -12.84 4.44 0.95
CA ARG A 35 -13.10 5.83 0.51
C ARG A 35 -14.47 6.33 0.91
N ASN A 36 -15.47 5.46 0.92
CA ASN A 36 -16.81 5.80 1.39
C ASN A 36 -16.85 6.08 2.91
N LYS A 37 -16.03 5.38 3.71
CA LYS A 37 -16.02 5.55 5.18
C LYS A 37 -14.97 6.56 5.67
N HIS A 38 -13.87 6.71 4.93
CA HIS A 38 -12.70 7.49 5.28
C HIS A 38 -12.14 8.21 4.03
N PRO A 39 -12.87 9.19 3.49
CA PRO A 39 -12.54 9.83 2.20
C PRO A 39 -11.19 10.55 2.19
N THR A 40 -10.69 10.97 3.35
CA THR A 40 -9.44 11.73 3.47
C THR A 40 -8.26 10.93 3.99
N ALA A 41 -8.45 9.63 4.31
CA ALA A 41 -7.41 8.79 4.87
C ALA A 41 -6.27 8.52 3.88
N HIS A 42 -5.05 8.42 4.39
CA HIS A 42 -3.94 7.85 3.64
C HIS A 42 -4.04 6.33 3.70
N VAL A 43 -4.06 5.68 2.54
CA VAL A 43 -4.29 4.23 2.42
C VAL A 43 -3.09 3.61 1.72
N PHE A 44 -2.44 2.70 2.42
CA PHE A 44 -1.27 1.96 1.93
C PHE A 44 -1.71 0.55 1.54
N CYS A 45 -1.69 0.24 0.25
CA CYS A 45 -1.88 -1.09 -0.30
C CYS A 45 -0.51 -1.79 -0.35
N ALA A 46 -0.23 -2.59 0.68
CA ALA A 46 1.07 -3.22 0.87
C ALA A 46 1.05 -4.72 0.53
N VAL A 47 2.13 -5.22 -0.08
CA VAL A 47 2.35 -6.64 -0.36
C VAL A 47 3.12 -7.28 0.79
N ALA A 48 2.60 -8.38 1.33
CA ALA A 48 3.22 -9.10 2.45
C ALA A 48 4.56 -9.75 2.03
N PRO A 49 5.57 -9.78 2.91
CA PRO A 49 6.91 -10.26 2.55
C PRO A 49 7.01 -11.78 2.42
N SER A 50 6.00 -12.53 2.91
CA SER A 50 5.95 -13.99 2.90
C SER A 50 5.38 -14.61 1.62
N LEU A 51 4.60 -13.86 0.83
CA LEU A 51 3.94 -14.35 -0.40
C LEU A 51 4.96 -14.80 -1.44
N GLN A 52 4.93 -15.99 -2.01
CA GLN A 52 5.91 -16.39 -3.04
C GLN A 52 5.21 -16.89 -4.31
N ASP A 53 5.90 -16.88 -5.45
CA ASP A 53 5.33 -17.46 -6.69
C ASP A 53 5.54 -18.97 -6.80
N ASN A 54 6.51 -19.50 -6.04
CA ASN A 54 6.81 -20.94 -6.00
C ASN A 54 5.94 -21.71 -4.98
N TYR A 55 5.13 -21.03 -4.17
CA TYR A 55 4.25 -21.66 -3.20
C TYR A 55 2.98 -20.83 -2.96
N PRO A 56 1.79 -21.45 -3.08
CA PRO A 56 1.54 -22.78 -3.64
C PRO A 56 1.95 -22.86 -5.13
N VAL A 57 2.35 -24.04 -5.60
CA VAL A 57 2.78 -24.20 -7.00
C VAL A 57 1.64 -23.87 -7.95
N GLY A 58 1.90 -23.01 -8.93
CA GLY A 58 0.91 -22.59 -9.93
C GLY A 58 -0.02 -21.45 -9.49
N TYR A 59 0.08 -20.98 -8.24
CA TYR A 59 -0.74 -19.88 -7.75
C TYR A 59 -0.19 -18.49 -8.12
N ASN A 60 1.13 -18.37 -8.31
CA ASN A 60 1.79 -17.08 -8.54
C ASN A 60 1.35 -16.02 -7.51
N ALA A 61 1.34 -16.40 -6.22
CA ALA A 61 0.68 -15.62 -5.17
C ALA A 61 1.28 -14.22 -5.03
N TYR A 62 2.61 -14.12 -5.07
CA TYR A 62 3.31 -12.84 -5.01
C TYR A 62 2.94 -11.95 -6.19
N THR A 63 3.12 -12.46 -7.42
CA THR A 63 2.86 -11.72 -8.64
C THR A 63 1.40 -11.28 -8.72
N SER A 64 0.47 -12.19 -8.43
CA SER A 64 -0.97 -11.91 -8.52
C SER A 64 -1.42 -10.84 -7.52
N VAL A 65 -1.00 -10.93 -6.25
CA VAL A 65 -1.35 -9.92 -5.23
C VAL A 65 -0.70 -8.59 -5.55
N LYS A 66 0.59 -8.58 -5.93
CA LYS A 66 1.31 -7.37 -6.34
C LYS A 66 0.62 -6.67 -7.50
N THR A 67 0.32 -7.39 -8.58
CA THR A 67 -0.31 -6.83 -9.78
C THR A 67 -1.71 -6.31 -9.48
N ALA A 68 -2.53 -7.04 -8.72
CA ALA A 68 -3.88 -6.57 -8.37
C ALA A 68 -3.83 -5.28 -7.54
N ALA A 69 -3.01 -5.24 -6.50
CA ALA A 69 -2.85 -4.06 -5.66
C ALA A 69 -2.29 -2.87 -6.45
N SER A 70 -1.26 -3.07 -7.29
CA SER A 70 -0.71 -1.99 -8.12
C SER A 70 -1.73 -1.47 -9.13
N ASN A 71 -2.49 -2.36 -9.79
CA ASN A 71 -3.49 -1.97 -10.77
C ASN A 71 -4.60 -1.11 -10.14
N VAL A 72 -5.08 -1.50 -8.96
CA VAL A 72 -6.09 -0.73 -8.22
C VAL A 72 -5.53 0.63 -7.82
N VAL A 73 -4.30 0.69 -7.29
CA VAL A 73 -3.65 1.97 -6.96
C VAL A 73 -3.55 2.86 -8.21
N THR A 74 -3.02 2.34 -9.31
CA THR A 74 -2.90 3.07 -10.59
C THR A 74 -4.25 3.57 -11.10
N LYS A 75 -5.31 2.75 -11.03
CA LYS A 75 -6.68 3.15 -11.40
C LYS A 75 -7.11 4.39 -10.63
N TYR A 76 -7.02 4.36 -9.30
CA TYR A 76 -7.49 5.47 -8.46
C TYR A 76 -6.60 6.70 -8.54
N THR A 77 -5.28 6.54 -8.69
CA THR A 77 -4.38 7.66 -8.99
C THR A 77 -4.78 8.34 -10.31
N GLY A 78 -5.13 7.57 -11.35
CA GLY A 78 -5.66 8.10 -12.61
C GLY A 78 -7.01 8.83 -12.48
N LEU A 79 -7.79 8.50 -11.44
CA LEU A 79 -9.04 9.19 -11.07
C LEU A 79 -8.81 10.37 -10.10
N GLY A 80 -7.56 10.70 -9.77
CA GLY A 80 -7.19 11.85 -8.93
C GLY A 80 -7.05 11.56 -7.43
N ASP A 81 -7.12 10.30 -6.99
CA ASP A 81 -6.84 9.94 -5.60
C ASP A 81 -5.33 10.00 -5.31
N THR A 82 -4.90 11.05 -4.62
CA THR A 82 -3.51 11.29 -4.24
C THR A 82 -3.11 10.68 -2.89
N LYS A 83 -4.04 9.97 -2.23
CA LYS A 83 -3.87 9.40 -0.89
C LYS A 83 -3.96 7.88 -0.86
N LEU A 84 -3.82 7.23 -2.02
CA LEU A 84 -3.74 5.79 -2.17
C LEU A 84 -2.35 5.43 -2.69
N TYR A 85 -1.64 4.57 -1.94
CA TYR A 85 -0.23 4.28 -2.18
C TYR A 85 -0.01 2.78 -2.36
N PHE A 86 0.86 2.42 -3.29
CA PHE A 86 1.38 1.05 -3.40
C PHE A 86 2.72 0.95 -2.66
N PHE A 87 2.91 -0.12 -1.89
CA PHE A 87 4.15 -0.39 -1.19
C PHE A 87 4.42 -1.91 -1.14
N GLU A 88 5.68 -2.31 -1.08
CA GLU A 88 6.06 -3.72 -0.96
C GLU A 88 7.08 -3.84 0.17
N PHE A 89 6.79 -4.70 1.15
CA PHE A 89 7.77 -5.03 2.18
C PHE A 89 8.91 -5.81 1.57
N THR A 90 10.12 -5.59 2.09
CA THR A 90 11.29 -6.38 1.74
C THR A 90 10.98 -7.87 1.93
N ARG A 91 11.25 -8.67 0.90
CA ARG A 91 10.95 -10.10 0.84
C ARG A 91 11.52 -10.87 2.04
N SER A 92 10.75 -11.81 2.57
CA SER A 92 11.24 -12.72 3.61
C SER A 92 12.16 -13.78 3.01
N THR A 93 13.19 -14.14 3.76
CA THR A 93 14.03 -15.32 3.57
C THR A 93 13.54 -16.46 4.47
N ASN A 94 14.10 -17.67 4.31
CA ASN A 94 13.79 -18.79 5.21
C ASN A 94 14.13 -18.50 6.68
N ALA A 95 15.13 -17.64 6.94
CA ALA A 95 15.47 -17.22 8.31
C ALA A 95 14.43 -16.27 8.92
N ASP A 96 13.59 -15.64 8.09
CA ASP A 96 12.59 -14.67 8.53
C ASP A 96 11.25 -15.32 8.90
N VAL A 97 10.94 -16.51 8.37
CA VAL A 97 9.63 -17.18 8.50
C VAL A 97 9.63 -18.34 9.49
N THR A 98 10.30 -18.14 10.63
CA THR A 98 10.53 -19.18 11.64
C THR A 98 9.50 -19.20 12.76
N ALA A 99 8.45 -18.38 12.70
CA ALA A 99 7.30 -18.49 13.61
C ALA A 99 6.37 -19.63 13.18
N CYS A 100 5.24 -19.81 13.86
CA CYS A 100 4.27 -20.86 13.54
C CYS A 100 3.83 -20.78 12.07
N ASP A 101 3.67 -21.93 11.42
CA ASP A 101 3.08 -22.06 10.07
C ASP A 101 3.70 -21.13 9.01
N GLY A 102 5.01 -20.91 9.07
CA GLY A 102 5.73 -20.08 8.10
C GLY A 102 5.46 -18.58 8.24
N HIS A 103 4.97 -18.13 9.40
CA HIS A 103 4.80 -16.71 9.66
C HIS A 103 6.13 -16.01 9.95
N PRO A 104 6.23 -14.70 9.66
CA PRO A 104 7.39 -13.90 10.04
C PRO A 104 7.68 -13.97 11.54
N ASN A 105 8.96 -14.07 11.90
CA ASN A 105 9.40 -14.00 13.29
C ASN A 105 9.44 -12.55 13.80
N ALA A 106 9.69 -12.38 15.10
CA ALA A 106 9.71 -11.08 15.75
C ALA A 106 10.73 -10.11 15.13
N THR A 107 11.91 -10.60 14.74
CA THR A 107 12.95 -9.79 14.07
C THR A 107 12.45 -9.27 12.73
N LYS A 108 11.79 -10.11 11.93
CA LYS A 108 11.22 -9.68 10.65
C LYS A 108 10.08 -8.69 10.85
N HIS A 109 9.22 -8.90 11.84
CA HIS A 109 8.16 -7.94 12.18
C HIS A 109 8.72 -6.56 12.58
N HIS A 110 9.84 -6.50 13.31
CA HIS A 110 10.50 -5.23 13.63
C HIS A 110 10.99 -4.53 12.37
N ALA A 111 11.67 -5.25 11.47
CA ALA A 111 12.14 -4.68 10.20
C ALA A 111 10.97 -4.15 9.34
N MET A 112 9.87 -4.90 9.27
CA MET A 112 8.64 -4.44 8.61
C MET A 112 8.08 -3.17 9.25
N ALA A 113 8.12 -3.06 10.58
CA ALA A 113 7.67 -1.84 11.26
C ALA A 113 8.53 -0.63 10.89
N ASP A 114 9.85 -0.79 10.81
CA ASP A 114 10.76 0.27 10.38
C ASP A 114 10.48 0.71 8.93
N GLU A 115 10.26 -0.24 8.03
CA GLU A 115 9.88 0.03 6.64
C GLU A 115 8.54 0.78 6.56
N ALA A 116 7.52 0.32 7.29
CA ALA A 116 6.21 0.97 7.31
C ALA A 116 6.28 2.40 7.88
N ILE A 117 7.05 2.61 8.96
CA ILE A 117 7.26 3.94 9.55
C ILE A 117 7.95 4.87 8.55
N ALA A 118 8.97 4.39 7.83
CA ALA A 118 9.66 5.17 6.82
C ALA A 118 8.71 5.62 5.70
N GLN A 119 7.88 4.70 5.19
CA GLN A 119 6.88 5.02 4.17
C GLN A 119 5.88 6.05 4.70
N ILE A 120 5.22 5.78 5.83
CA ILE A 120 4.22 6.67 6.42
C ILE A 120 4.81 8.07 6.65
N ARG A 121 6.04 8.18 7.15
CA ARG A 121 6.73 9.47 7.33
C ARG A 121 6.98 10.18 6.02
N ALA A 122 7.49 9.50 5.00
CA ALA A 122 7.76 10.11 3.70
C ALA A 122 6.51 10.82 3.14
N TYR A 123 5.34 10.18 3.26
CA TYR A 123 4.09 10.74 2.72
C TYR A 123 3.38 11.74 3.63
N ILE A 124 3.54 11.65 4.96
CA ILE A 124 3.04 12.68 5.89
C ILE A 124 3.90 13.95 5.86
N VAL A 125 5.23 13.81 5.71
CA VAL A 125 6.15 14.95 5.65
C VAL A 125 6.03 15.71 4.34
N ASP A 126 5.80 15.01 3.22
CA ASP A 126 5.52 15.63 1.91
C ASP A 126 4.35 16.65 1.98
N GLN A 127 3.32 16.36 2.79
CA GLN A 127 2.20 17.28 3.02
C GLN A 127 2.59 18.54 3.83
N ARG A 128 3.60 18.47 4.71
CA ARG A 128 4.06 19.63 5.49
C ARG A 128 4.91 20.59 4.66
N VAL A 129 5.67 20.08 3.69
CA VAL A 129 6.49 20.91 2.79
C VAL A 129 5.61 21.61 1.74
N HIS A 130 4.54 20.96 1.27
CA HIS A 130 3.58 21.56 0.33
C HIS A 130 2.54 22.47 1.01
N GLY A 131 2.16 22.20 2.27
CA GLY A 131 1.26 23.06 3.04
C GLY A 131 1.85 24.44 3.39
N TRP A 132 3.18 24.55 3.47
CA TRP A 132 3.87 25.83 3.70
C TRP A 132 4.14 26.64 2.41
N ARG A 133 3.85 26.09 1.23
CA ARG A 133 4.08 26.78 -0.06
C ARG A 133 2.87 27.53 -0.60
N PHE A 134 1.66 27.36 -0.04
CA PHE A 134 0.45 28.05 -0.53
C PHE A 134 -0.02 29.24 0.33
N GLN A 135 0.63 29.54 1.45
CA GLN A 135 0.26 30.70 2.31
C GLN A 135 1.24 31.88 2.24
N ALA A 136 2.36 31.77 1.53
CA ALA A 136 3.34 32.87 1.42
C ALA A 136 3.06 33.85 0.25
N ASP A 137 2.25 33.48 -0.74
CA ASP A 137 2.10 34.27 -1.98
C ASP A 137 0.86 35.17 -2.05
N HIS A 138 0.01 35.21 -0.99
CA HIS A 138 -1.21 36.02 -0.99
C HIS A 138 -1.29 37.10 0.09
N VAL A 139 -0.18 37.46 0.74
CA VAL A 139 -0.15 38.57 1.70
C VAL A 139 0.87 39.62 1.25
N VAL A 140 0.34 40.60 0.52
CA VAL A 140 0.79 42.01 0.42
C VAL A 140 1.96 42.32 -0.54
N ARG A 141 1.65 42.29 -1.85
CA ARG A 141 1.99 43.42 -2.74
C ARG A 141 0.89 44.48 -2.62
N ALA A 142 0.94 45.31 -1.59
CA ALA A 142 0.21 46.57 -1.51
C ALA A 142 0.96 47.53 -0.59
N GLY A 143 1.67 48.50 -1.15
CA GLY A 143 2.34 49.52 -0.35
C GLY A 143 3.57 50.19 -0.99
N LEU A 144 3.47 50.64 -2.24
CA LEU A 144 4.43 51.59 -2.81
C LEU A 144 3.67 52.57 -3.69
N VAL A 145 3.06 53.58 -3.07
CA VAL A 145 2.74 54.85 -3.74
C VAL A 145 3.21 55.97 -2.82
N SER A 146 4.33 56.56 -3.25
CA SER A 146 4.89 57.83 -2.78
C SER A 146 3.86 58.96 -2.89
N ARG A 147 3.81 59.83 -1.87
CA ARG A 147 3.40 61.22 -2.04
C ARG A 147 4.45 62.12 -1.42
N ARG A 148 4.85 63.12 -2.22
CA ARG A 148 5.58 64.32 -1.82
C ARG A 148 4.72 65.20 -0.92
#